data_AF-C1EBG7-F1
#
_entry.id   AF-C1EBG7-F1
#
_cell.length_a   1.000
_cell.length_b   1.000
_cell.length_c   1.000
_cell.angle_alpha   90.00
_cell.angle_beta   90.00
_cell.angle_gamma   90.00
#
_symmetry.space_group_name_H-M   'P 1'
#
loop_
_entity.id
_entity.type
_entity.pdbx_description
1 polymer ?
#
loop_
_entity_poly.entity_id
_entity_poly.type
_entity_poly.pdbx_seq_one_letter_code
_entity_poly.pdbx_strand_id
1 'polypeptide(L)' 'MPYESFPPFAIIVGAITAMGGVQYLVHHVYEGKPKAAGQDNFDRLLKYRDERLKQEAKTGQPTL' A
#
# COMPACT_ATOMS: atom_id res chain seq x y z
N MET A 1 -12.81 21.39 32.48
CA MET A 1 -11.78 20.44 32.94
C MET A 1 -11.34 19.58 31.76
N PRO A 2 -10.55 20.12 30.81
CA PRO A 2 -10.23 19.43 29.55
C PRO A 2 -9.37 18.17 29.72
N TYR A 3 -8.69 18.04 30.86
CA TYR A 3 -7.81 16.90 31.17
C TYR A 3 -8.54 15.58 31.38
N GLU A 4 -9.81 15.61 31.81
CA GLU A 4 -10.62 14.39 32.00
C GLU A 4 -11.07 13.80 30.65
N SER A 5 -11.18 14.63 29.62
CA SER A 5 -11.54 14.22 28.27
C SER A 5 -10.32 13.79 27.43
N PHE A 6 -9.10 14.03 27.92
CA PHE A 6 -7.87 13.71 27.20
C PHE A 6 -7.60 12.20 27.08
N PRO A 7 -7.74 11.37 28.14
CA PRO A 7 -7.54 9.92 28.03
C PRO A 7 -8.41 9.23 26.98
N PRO A 8 -9.75 9.43 26.93
CA PRO A 8 -10.56 8.80 25.89
C PRO A 8 -10.21 9.32 24.49
N PHE A 9 -9.85 10.60 24.35
CA PHE A 9 -9.42 11.15 23.07
C PHE A 9 -8.10 10.53 22.58
N ALA A 10 -7.11 10.37 23.46
CA ALA A 10 -5.82 9.76 23.13
C ALA A 10 -5.97 8.30 22.65
N ILE A 11 -6.89 7.54 23.27
CA ILE A 11 -7.20 6.16 22.85
C ILE A 11 -7.78 6.14 21.44
N ILE A 12 -8.73 7.03 21.13
CA ILE A 12 -9.36 7.10 19.81
C ILE A 12 -8.34 7.47 18.73
N VAL A 13 -7.51 8.49 18.97
CA VAL A 13 -6.46 8.87 18.03
C VAL A 13 -5.47 7.72 17.84
N GLY A 14 -5.03 7.07 18.92
CA GLY A 14 -4.15 5.92 18.85
C GLY A 14 -4.74 4.78 18.01
N ALA A 15 -6.03 4.48 18.18
CA ALA A 15 -6.71 3.46 17.39
C ALA A 15 -6.78 3.80 15.90
N ILE A 16 -7.12 5.04 15.55
CA ILE A 16 -7.17 5.50 14.15
C ILE A 16 -5.79 5.45 13.50
N THR A 17 -4.76 5.93 14.21
CA THR A 17 -3.38 5.89 13.72
C THR A 17 -2.89 4.46 13.54
N ALA A 18 -3.19 3.58 14.50
CA ALA A 18 -2.85 2.16 14.39
C ALA A 18 -3.52 1.51 13.17
N MET A 19 -4.80 1.79 12.93
CA MET A 19 -5.53 1.26 11.77
C MET A 19 -4.87 1.65 10.43
N GLY A 20 -4.54 2.93 10.25
CA GLY A 20 -3.87 3.40 9.02
C GLY A 20 -2.44 2.86 8.90
N GLY A 21 -1.69 2.83 10.00
CA GLY A 21 -0.32 2.34 10.04
C GLY A 21 -0.19 0.86 9.72
N VAL A 22 -1.07 0.02 10.29
CA VAL A 22 -1.10 -1.43 10.02
C VAL A 22 -1.39 -1.69 8.55
N GLN A 23 -2.39 -1.02 7.98
CA GLN A 23 -2.72 -1.16 6.55
C GLN A 23 -1.55 -0.77 5.64
N TYR A 24 -0.87 0.34 5.97
CA TYR A 24 0.31 0.79 5.23
C TYR A 24 1.45 -0.24 5.31
N LEU A 25 1.78 -0.70 6.53
CA LEU A 25 2.89 -1.62 6.77
C LEU A 25 2.67 -2.95 6.03
N VAL A 26 1.46 -3.52 6.14
CA VAL A 26 1.10 -4.76 5.43
C VAL A 26 1.29 -4.59 3.93
N HIS A 27 0.74 -3.53 3.33
CA HIS A 27 0.90 -3.29 1.89
C HIS A 27 2.37 -3.10 1.48
N HIS A 28 3.14 -2.38 2.30
CA HIS A 28 4.55 -2.13 2.05
C HIS A 28 5.37 -3.42 2.08
N VAL A 29 5.08 -4.34 3.00
CA VAL A 29 5.76 -5.65 3.10
C VAL A 29 5.45 -6.55 1.90
N TYR A 30 4.19 -6.59 1.44
CA TYR A 30 3.80 -7.47 0.33
C TYR A 30 4.19 -6.92 -1.05
N GLU A 31 3.97 -5.64 -1.32
CA GLU A 31 4.26 -5.05 -2.65
C GLU A 31 5.65 -4.42 -2.74
N GLY A 32 6.37 -4.27 -1.62
CA GLY A 32 7.67 -3.58 -1.54
C GLY A 32 7.58 -2.07 -1.80
N LYS A 33 6.37 -1.53 -1.95
CA LYS A 33 6.11 -0.12 -2.26
C LYS A 33 4.82 0.36 -1.58
N PRO A 34 4.72 1.67 -1.28
CA PRO A 34 3.48 2.26 -0.78
C PRO A 34 2.37 2.10 -1.82
N LYS A 35 1.13 1.96 -1.34
CA LYS A 35 -0.06 1.87 -2.20
C LYS A 35 -0.25 3.18 -2.97
N ALA A 36 -0.32 3.10 -4.29
CA ALA A 36 -0.64 4.27 -5.12
C ALA A 36 -2.11 4.66 -4.92
N ALA A 37 -2.35 5.94 -4.62
CA ALA A 37 -3.69 6.51 -4.58
C ALA A 37 -4.10 6.95 -6.00
N GLY A 38 -5.38 6.81 -6.35
CA GLY A 38 -5.89 7.27 -7.65
C GLY A 38 -5.40 6.46 -8.85
N GLN A 39 -5.07 5.18 -8.64
CA GLN A 39 -4.59 4.31 -9.71
C GLN A 39 -5.69 4.07 -10.76
N ASP A 40 -5.46 4.54 -11.98
CA ASP A 40 -6.43 4.40 -13.08
C ASP A 40 -6.19 3.09 -13.86
N ASN A 41 -7.12 2.74 -14.75
CA ASN A 41 -7.01 1.56 -15.61
C ASN A 41 -5.72 1.57 -16.45
N PHE A 42 -5.26 2.75 -16.87
CA PHE A 42 -4.00 2.88 -17.61
C PHE A 42 -2.79 2.43 -16.75
N ASP A 43 -2.70 2.89 -15.50
CA ASP A 43 -1.64 2.48 -14.57
C ASP A 43 -1.67 0.98 -14.29
N ARG A 44 -2.87 0.39 -14.26
CA ARG A 44 -3.04 -1.04 -14.07
C ARG A 44 -2.50 -1.83 -15.26
N LEU A 45 -2.78 -1.39 -16.49
CA LEU A 45 -2.24 -1.99 -17.71
C LEU A 45 -0.72 -1.87 -17.78
N LEU A 46 -0.16 -0.72 -17.39
CA LEU A 46 1.29 -0.54 -17.30
C LEU A 46 1.93 -1.49 -16.28
N LYS A 47 1.31 -1.68 -15.10
CA LYS A 47 1.80 -2.66 -14.10
C LYS A 47 1.86 -4.07 -14.69
N TYR A 48 0.82 -4.52 -15.40
CA TYR A 48 0.82 -5.83 -16.05
C TYR A 48 1.89 -5.97 -17.13
N ARG A 49 2.08 -4.94 -17.95
CA ARG A 49 3.14 -4.90 -18.96
C ARG A 49 4.52 -5.03 -18.32
N ASP A 50 4.79 -4.26 -17.27
CA ASP A 50 6.09 -4.26 -16.59
C ASP A 50 6.35 -5.60 -15.89
N GLU A 51 5.32 -6.26 -15.36
CA GLU A 51 5.42 -7.62 -14.81
C GLU A 51 5.77 -8.64 -15.89
N ARG A 52 5.18 -8.55 -17.09
CA ARG A 52 5.52 -9.41 -18.23
C ARG A 52 6.95 -9.20 -18.70
N LEU A 53 7.36 -7.95 -18.91
CA LEU A 53 8.73 -7.62 -19.31
C LEU A 53 9.77 -8.10 -18.29
N LYS A 54 9.47 -8.00 -16.99
CA LYS A 54 10.35 -8.55 -15.93
C LYS A 54 10.45 -10.07 -15.99
N GLN A 55 9.38 -10.77 -16.34
CA GLN A 55 9.41 -12.23 -16.49
C GLN A 55 10.20 -12.64 -17.74
N GLU A 56 10.01 -11.94 -18.86
CA GLU A 56 10.76 -12.17 -20.09
C GLU A 56 12.25 -11.88 -19.90
N ALA A 57 12.61 -10.78 -19.21
CA ALA A 57 13.99 -10.46 -18.89
C ALA A 57 14.65 -11.52 -17.98
N LYS A 58 13.89 -12.16 -17.08
CA LYS A 58 14.39 -13.26 -16.24
C LYS A 58 14.52 -14.58 -17.00
N THR A 59 13.64 -14.84 -17.97
CA THR A 59 13.53 -16.14 -18.64
C THR A 59 14.27 -16.16 -19.98
N GLY A 60 14.65 -15.01 -20.52
CA GLY A 60 15.39 -14.87 -21.78
C GLY A 60 14.59 -15.28 -23.03
N GLN A 61 13.29 -15.52 -22.90
CA GLN A 61 12.40 -15.95 -23.98
C GLN A 61 11.14 -15.06 -24.02
N PRO A 62 10.72 -14.61 -25.22
CA PRO A 62 9.51 -13.81 -25.37
C PRO A 62 8.28 -14.68 -25.05
N THR A 63 7.40 -14.21 -24.18
CA THR A 63 6.15 -14.89 -23.87
C THR A 63 5.07 -14.39 -24.84
N LEU A 64 4.80 -15.19 -25.88
CA LEU A 64 3.73 -14.95 -26.86
C LEU A 64 2.34 -15.06 -26.23
#